data_AF-A0A967LR92-F1
#
_entry.id   AF-A0A967LR92-F1
#
_cell.length_a   1.000
_cell.length_b   1.000
_cell.length_c   1.000
_cell.angle_alpha   90.00
_cell.angle_beta   90.00
_cell.angle_gamma   90.00
#
_symmetry.space_group_name_H-M   'P 1'
#
loop_
_entity.id
_entity.type
_entity.pdbx_description
1 polymer ?
#
loop_
_entity_poly.entity_id
_entity_poly.type
_entity_poly.pdbx_seq_one_letter_code
_entity_poly.pdbx_strand_id
1 'polypeptide(L)' 'MIYEVFARKNRGEPLRHIGNLNAPDAELARVYAFNTYDEERWFDMYVVARRDMAEVFTVDRGEPVETGGR' A
#
# COMPACT_ATOMS: atom_id res chain seq x y z
N MET A 1 0.17 -3.62 13.77
CA MET A 1 0.71 -2.58 12.86
C MET A 1 0.17 -2.86 11.47
N ILE A 2 -0.16 -1.81 10.70
CA ILE A 2 -0.70 -1.99 9.35
C ILE A 2 0.46 -2.17 8.37
N TYR A 3 0.36 -3.21 7.54
CA TYR A 3 1.24 -3.48 6.42
C TYR A 3 0.44 -3.42 5.12
N GLU A 4 1.02 -2.77 4.12
CA GLU A 4 0.49 -2.67 2.77
C GLU A 4 1.07 -3.81 1.94
N VAL A 5 0.26 -4.43 1.10
CA VAL A 5 0.63 -5.60 0.30
C VAL A 5 0.64 -5.23 -1.17
N PHE A 6 1.75 -5.54 -1.84
CA PHE A 6 1.94 -5.28 -3.26
C PHE A 6 2.31 -6.57 -3.99
N ALA A 7 1.76 -6.79 -5.19
CA ALA A 7 2.10 -7.95 -6.01
C ALA A 7 2.03 -7.65 -7.50
N ARG A 8 2.61 -8.54 -8.31
CA ARG A 8 2.50 -8.53 -9.79
C ARG A 8 2.38 -9.95 -10.33
N LYS A 9 1.74 -10.12 -11.48
CA LYS A 9 1.53 -11.45 -12.09
C LYS A 9 2.64 -11.82 -13.06
N ASN A 10 3.24 -10.84 -13.74
CA ASN A 10 4.33 -11.09 -14.68
C ASN A 10 5.57 -10.25 -14.40
N ARG A 11 6.74 -10.77 -14.83
CA ARG A 11 7.99 -10.02 -14.83
C ARG A 11 7.87 -8.83 -15.79
N GLY A 12 8.27 -7.64 -15.31
CA GLY A 12 8.20 -6.40 -16.09
C GLY A 12 6.92 -5.60 -15.88
N GLU A 13 5.91 -6.16 -15.20
CA GLU A 13 4.75 -5.39 -14.76
C GLU A 13 5.08 -4.58 -13.50
N PRO A 14 4.45 -3.40 -13.33
CA PRO A 14 4.54 -2.63 -12.10
C PRO A 14 3.91 -3.40 -10.94
N LEU A 15 4.44 -3.18 -9.74
CA LEU A 15 3.79 -3.65 -8.51
C LEU A 15 2.45 -2.94 -8.34
N ARG A 16 1.41 -3.71 -8.04
CA ARG A 16 0.08 -3.19 -7.73
C ARG A 16 -0.20 -3.37 -6.25
N HIS A 17 -0.80 -2.37 -5.64
CA HIS A 17 -1.36 -2.51 -4.31
C HIS A 17 -2.56 -3.44 -4.37
N ILE A 18 -2.54 -4.52 -3.57
CA ILE A 18 -3.59 -5.55 -3.57
C ILE A 18 -4.39 -5.59 -2.27
N GLY A 19 -3.93 -4.91 -1.22
CA GLY A 19 -4.63 -4.83 0.06
C GLY A 19 -3.69 -4.55 1.22
N ASN A 20 -4.21 -4.69 2.43
CA ASN A 20 -3.47 -4.45 3.66
C ASN A 20 -3.84 -5.47 4.73
N LEU A 21 -2.96 -5.63 5.71
CA LEU A 21 -3.16 -6.52 6.85
C LEU A 21 -2.60 -5.94 8.14
N ASN A 22 -3.05 -6.49 9.26
CA ASN A 22 -2.48 -6.20 10.58
C ASN A 22 -1.56 -7.34 11.02
N ALA A 23 -0.33 -7.00 11.40
CA ALA A 23 0.63 -7.94 11.98
C ALA A 23 1.44 -7.26 13.10
N PRO A 24 1.98 -8.04 14.06
CA PRO A 24 2.84 -7.51 15.11
C PRO A 24 4.22 -7.09 14.59
N ASP A 25 4.77 -7.82 13.61
CA ASP A 25 6.08 -7.60 13.01
C ASP A 25 6.09 -7.97 11.52
N ALA A 26 7.22 -7.72 10.85
CA ALA A 26 7.37 -7.95 9.41
C ALA A 26 7.47 -9.44 9.05
N GLU A 27 7.85 -10.31 9.98
CA GLU A 27 7.94 -11.74 9.72
C GLU A 27 6.55 -12.36 9.65
N LEU A 28 5.72 -12.07 10.65
CA LEU A 28 4.32 -12.49 10.65
C LEU A 28 3.51 -11.80 9.54
N ALA A 29 3.84 -10.56 9.17
CA ALA A 29 3.22 -9.90 8.03
C ALA A 29 3.40 -10.68 6.72
N ARG A 30 4.59 -11.27 6.48
CA ARG A 30 4.84 -12.09 5.28
C ARG A 30 4.01 -13.36 5.28
N VAL A 31 3.93 -14.04 6.42
CA VAL A 31 3.12 -15.27 6.58
C VAL A 31 1.63 -14.96 6.36
N TYR A 32 1.13 -13.89 6.95
CA TYR A 32 -0.27 -13.50 6.81
C TYR A 32 -0.60 -13.06 5.38
N ALA A 33 0.29 -12.30 4.72
CA ALA A 33 0.11 -11.89 3.33
C ALA A 33 0.05 -13.12 2.40
N PHE A 34 0.95 -14.08 2.59
CA PHE A 34 0.93 -15.33 1.84
C PHE A 34 -0.40 -16.05 2.02
N ASN A 35 -0.82 -16.33 3.25
CA ASN A 35 -2.07 -17.07 3.52
C ASN A 35 -3.36 -16.33 3.09
N THR A 36 -3.31 -15.00 2.96
CA THR A 36 -4.49 -14.18 2.64
C THR A 36 -4.64 -13.95 1.14
N TYR A 37 -3.53 -13.91 0.40
CA TYR A 37 -3.50 -13.49 -1.00
C TYR A 37 -2.93 -14.57 -1.94
N ASP A 38 -2.77 -15.82 -1.53
CA ASP A 38 -2.20 -16.90 -2.36
C ASP A 38 -3.11 -17.41 -3.51
N GLU A 39 -4.35 -16.94 -3.60
CA GLU A 39 -5.35 -17.40 -4.58
C GLU A 39 -4.93 -17.20 -6.05
N GLU A 40 -4.00 -16.28 -6.30
CA GLU A 40 -3.53 -15.89 -7.62
C GLU A 40 -2.08 -16.35 -7.84
N ARG A 41 -1.72 -16.61 -9.11
CA ARG A 41 -0.34 -16.96 -9.48
C ARG A 41 0.54 -15.72 -9.53
N TRP A 42 0.87 -15.18 -8.36
CA TRP A 42 1.78 -14.04 -8.24
C TRP A 42 3.21 -14.42 -8.63
N PHE A 43 3.87 -13.52 -9.36
CA PHE A 43 5.29 -13.65 -9.67
C PHE A 43 6.15 -13.21 -8.48
N ASP A 44 5.84 -12.05 -7.90
CA ASP A 44 6.44 -11.57 -6.65
C ASP A 44 5.36 -10.90 -5.78
N MET A 45 5.54 -10.96 -4.47
CA MET A 45 4.71 -10.30 -3.46
C MET A 45 5.59 -9.62 -2.41
N TYR A 46 5.22 -8.41 -2.00
CA TYR A 46 5.94 -7.58 -1.05
C TYR A 46 5.01 -7.04 0.03
N VAL A 47 5.53 -6.89 1.24
CA VAL A 47 4.86 -6.21 2.35
C VAL A 47 5.71 -5.02 2.81
N VAL A 48 5.06 -3.90 3.11
CA VAL A 48 5.72 -2.67 3.61
C VAL A 48 4.92 -2.17 4.81
N ALA A 49 5.58 -1.85 5.92
CA ALA A 49 4.87 -1.25 7.05
C ALA A 49 4.38 0.13 6.63
N ARG A 50 3.11 0.47 6.90
CA ARG A 50 2.54 1.77 6.48
C ARG A 50 3.34 2.96 7.03
N ARG A 51 3.97 2.80 8.20
CA ARG A 51 4.85 3.81 8.82
C ARG A 51 6.14 4.09 8.04
N ASP A 52 6.56 3.18 7.16
CA ASP A 52 7.78 3.32 6.36
C ASP A 52 7.50 4.03 5.02
N MET A 53 6.24 4.35 4.72
CA MET A 53 5.87 5.12 3.54
C MET A 53 6.25 6.58 3.71
N ALA A 54 7.01 7.11 2.76
CA ALA A 54 7.32 8.52 2.68
C ALA A 54 6.19 9.25 1.93
N GLU A 55 5.53 10.17 2.62
CA GLU A 55 4.54 11.04 2.01
C GLU A 55 5.21 12.13 1.17
N VAL A 56 4.67 12.40 -0.02
CA VAL A 56 5.19 13.42 -0.94
C VAL A 56 4.28 14.65 -0.99
N PHE A 57 2.96 14.46 -0.84
CA PHE A 57 1.98 15.53 -0.79
C PHE A 57 0.89 15.18 0.23
N THR A 58 0.69 16.05 1.23
CA THR A 58 -0.27 15.84 2.35
C THR A 58 -1.43 16.84 2.33
N VAL A 59 -1.25 17.96 1.64
CA VAL A 59 -2.23 19.05 1.62
C VAL A 59 -2.96 19.04 0.30
N ASP A 60 -4.29 19.07 0.40
CA ASP A 60 -5.18 19.47 -0.69
C ASP A 60 -4.52 20.65 -1.40
N ARG A 61 -4.20 20.48 -2.69
CA ARG A 61 -3.48 21.51 -3.44
C ARG A 61 -4.43 22.70 -3.55
N GLY A 62 -4.29 23.63 -2.60
CA GLY A 62 -5.22 24.70 -2.28
C GLY A 62 -6.16 25.07 -3.40
N GLU A 63 -7.44 24.69 -3.28
CA GLU A 63 -8.48 25.43 -3.96
C GLU A 63 -8.40 26.88 -3.46
N PRO A 64 -8.40 27.88 -4.36
CA PRO A 64 -8.50 29.26 -3.93
C PRO A 64 -9.83 29.39 -3.19
N VAL A 65 -9.78 29.75 -1.91
CA VAL A 65 -10.99 30.21 -1.22
C VAL A 65 -11.45 31.46 -1.95
N GLU A 66 -12.46 31.33 -2.81
CA GLU A 66 -13.14 32.46 -3.40
C GLU A 66 -13.66 33.32 -2.24
N THR A 67 -12.97 34.43 -1.98
CA THR A 67 -13.47 35.45 -1.08
C THR A 67 -14.57 36.16 -1.84
N GLY A 68 -15.77 35.56 -1.79
CA GLY A 68 -17.01 36.17 -2.23
C GLY A 68 -17.18 37.50 -1.51
N GLY A 69 -17.27 38.55 -2.30
CA GLY A 69 -17.35 39.92 -1.80
C GLY A 69 -18.61 40.21 -1.00
N ARG A 70 -18.48 41.20 -0.12
CA ARG A 70 -19.44 42.30 -0.01
C ARG A 70 -18.77 43.51 0.61
#